data_AF-A0A377M053-F1
#
_entry.id   AF-A0A377M053-F1
#
_cell.length_a   1.000
_cell.length_b   1.000
_cell.length_c   1.000
_cell.angle_alpha   90.00
_cell.angle_beta   90.00
_cell.angle_gamma   90.00
#
_symmetry.space_group_name_H-M   'P 1'
#
loop_
_entity.id
_entity.type
_entity.pdbx_description
1 polymer ?
#
loop_
_entity_poly.entity_id
_entity_poly.type
_entity_poly.pdbx_seq_one_letter_code
_entity_poly.pdbx_strand_id
1 'polypeptide(L)'
;MKDEKWISLRDPQGMGLEQYFYDACNGAGFQPEVVQNATDVPTVISLVAAGFGIALLPASARAVSVGNVVYVDIIDRLRESELTLVCHRIIRSEVLKKFLTTVAQG
;
A
#
# COMPACT_ATOMS: atom_id res chain seq x y z
N MET A 1 -1.28 -17.33 6.00
CA MET A 1 -0.44 -16.32 5.30
C MET A 1 0.47 -16.93 4.25
N LYS A 2 1.35 -17.90 4.58
CA LYS A 2 2.25 -18.51 3.57
C LYS A 2 1.52 -19.33 2.49
N ASP A 3 0.42 -19.98 2.84
CA ASP A 3 -0.35 -20.87 1.93
C ASP A 3 -1.54 -20.14 1.27
N GLU A 4 -1.59 -18.81 1.40
CA GLU A 4 -2.67 -17.98 0.86
C GLU A 4 -2.38 -17.57 -0.58
N LYS A 5 -3.44 -17.36 -1.35
CA LYS A 5 -3.35 -16.77 -2.69
C LYS A 5 -3.21 -15.26 -2.58
N TRP A 6 -2.05 -14.72 -2.95
CA TRP A 6 -1.78 -13.30 -2.84
C TRP A 6 -2.12 -12.54 -4.12
N ILE A 7 -2.70 -11.36 -3.95
CA ILE A 7 -2.88 -10.34 -4.97
C ILE A 7 -1.84 -9.25 -4.69
N SER A 8 -0.89 -9.08 -5.61
CA SER A 8 0.15 -8.06 -5.49
C SER A 8 -0.28 -6.74 -6.14
N LEU A 9 0.01 -5.63 -5.48
CA LEU A 9 -0.05 -4.31 -6.08
C LEU A 9 1.26 -4.05 -6.81
N ARG A 10 1.23 -4.02 -8.14
CA ARG A 10 2.37 -3.61 -8.98
C ARG A 10 2.34 -2.11 -9.17
N ASP A 11 3.04 -1.42 -8.29
CA ASP A 11 3.14 0.02 -8.32
C ASP A 11 4.20 0.51 -9.31
N PRO A 12 4.07 1.74 -9.82
CA PRO A 12 5.12 2.41 -10.54
C PRO A 12 6.43 2.46 -9.74
N GLN A 13 7.54 2.43 -10.47
CA GLN A 13 8.89 2.63 -9.93
C GLN A 13 8.93 3.85 -8.98
N GLY A 14 9.39 3.62 -7.75
CA GLY A 14 9.57 4.66 -6.73
C GLY A 14 8.43 4.81 -5.70
N MET A 15 7.32 4.08 -5.81
CA MET A 15 6.32 4.02 -4.72
C MET A 15 6.72 3.03 -3.62
N GLY A 16 7.25 1.85 -3.99
CA GLY A 16 7.84 0.88 -3.06
C GLY A 16 6.86 0.01 -2.28
N LEU A 17 5.56 0.06 -2.58
CA LEU A 17 4.51 -0.77 -1.97
C LEU A 17 4.65 -2.24 -2.38
N GLU A 18 4.96 -2.52 -3.66
CA GLU A 18 5.22 -3.89 -4.10
C GLU A 18 6.43 -4.48 -3.36
N GLN A 19 7.52 -3.72 -3.31
CA GLN A 19 8.74 -4.14 -2.62
C GLN A 19 8.49 -4.35 -1.12
N TYR A 20 7.78 -3.44 -0.47
CA TYR A 20 7.42 -3.55 0.93
C TYR A 20 6.63 -4.84 1.21
N PHE A 21 5.72 -5.23 0.32
CA PHE A 21 4.99 -6.49 0.43
C PHE A 21 5.92 -7.71 0.40
N TYR A 22 6.83 -7.78 -0.57
CA TYR A 22 7.80 -8.88 -0.63
C TYR A 22 8.75 -8.89 0.58
N ASP A 23 9.21 -7.71 1.02
CA ASP A 23 10.08 -7.58 2.19
C ASP A 23 9.37 -8.02 3.47
N ALA A 24 8.09 -7.68 3.63
CA ALA A 24 7.28 -8.11 4.77
C ALA A 24 7.09 -9.62 4.79
N CYS A 25 6.73 -10.25 3.66
CA CYS A 25 6.60 -11.70 3.56
C CYS A 25 7.94 -12.41 3.84
N ASN A 26 9.03 -11.91 3.24
CA ASN A 26 10.36 -12.46 3.43
C ASN A 26 10.84 -12.30 4.88
N GLY A 27 10.57 -11.16 5.52
CA GLY A 27 10.84 -10.92 6.93
C GLY A 27 10.05 -11.85 7.87
N ALA A 28 8.86 -12.28 7.45
CA ALA A 28 8.07 -13.31 8.11
C ALA A 28 8.49 -14.75 7.76
N GLY A 29 9.53 -14.94 6.95
CA GLY A 29 10.11 -16.24 6.63
C GLY A 29 9.41 -17.03 5.52
N PHE A 30 8.63 -16.37 4.66
CA PHE A 30 8.00 -17.04 3.51
C PHE A 30 8.06 -16.21 2.23
N GLN A 31 7.99 -16.88 1.07
CA GLN A 31 7.78 -16.24 -0.22
C GLN A 31 6.29 -16.35 -0.59
N PRO A 32 5.63 -15.24 -0.97
CA PRO A 32 4.20 -15.28 -1.27
C PRO A 32 3.93 -15.93 -2.63
N GLU A 33 2.89 -16.76 -2.73
CA GLU A 33 2.33 -17.21 -4.01
C GLU A 33 1.41 -16.12 -4.58
N VAL A 34 1.94 -15.32 -5.51
CA VAL A 34 1.16 -14.25 -6.16
C VAL A 34 0.39 -14.84 -7.34
N VAL A 35 -0.94 -14.93 -7.20
CA VAL A 35 -1.84 -15.48 -8.23
C VAL A 35 -2.39 -14.40 -9.15
N GLN A 36 -2.41 -13.15 -8.71
CA GLN A 36 -2.88 -12.00 -9.48
C GLN A 36 -2.10 -10.74 -9.17
N ASN A 37 -2.08 -9.84 -10.15
CA ASN A 37 -1.45 -8.53 -10.03
C ASN A 37 -2.42 -7.45 -10.47
N ALA A 38 -2.41 -6.31 -9.78
CA ALA A 38 -3.15 -5.11 -10.17
C ALA A 38 -2.26 -3.87 -9.99
N THR A 39 -2.60 -2.77 -10.67
CA THR A 39 -1.78 -1.55 -10.71
C THR A 39 -2.29 -0.43 -9.80
N ASP A 40 -3.44 -0.64 -9.15
CA ASP A 40 -4.06 0.31 -8.25
C ASP A 40 -4.84 -0.39 -7.14
N VAL A 41 -4.98 0.31 -6.01
CA VAL A 41 -5.62 -0.19 -4.79
C VAL A 41 -7.10 -0.58 -5.00
N PRO A 42 -7.93 0.21 -5.70
CA PRO A 42 -9.33 -0.18 -5.96
C PRO A 42 -9.46 -1.51 -6.71
N THR A 43 -8.59 -1.76 -7.68
CA THR A 43 -8.58 -3.02 -8.44
C THR A 43 -8.16 -4.20 -7.56
N VAL A 44 -7.13 -4.03 -6.72
CA VAL A 44 -6.74 -5.05 -5.72
C VAL A 44 -7.94 -5.40 -4.82
N ILE A 45 -8.62 -4.39 -4.27
CA ILE A 45 -9.78 -4.59 -3.39
C ILE A 45 -10.92 -5.30 -4.13
N SER A 46 -11.15 -4.97 -5.39
CA SER A 46 -12.19 -5.61 -6.21
C SER A 46 -11.90 -7.10 -6.45
N LEU A 47 -10.64 -7.46 -6.65
CA LEU A 47 -10.21 -8.87 -6.79
C LEU A 47 -10.37 -9.64 -5.47
N VAL A 48 -10.06 -9.02 -4.33
CA VAL A 48 -10.33 -9.59 -3.00
C VAL A 48 -11.83 -9.80 -2.80
N ALA A 49 -12.65 -8.79 -3.10
CA ALA A 49 -14.11 -8.87 -2.98
C ALA A 49 -14.71 -9.98 -3.87
N ALA A 50 -14.08 -10.25 -5.02
CA ALA A 50 -14.44 -11.32 -5.94
C ALA A 50 -13.90 -12.71 -5.53
N GLY A 51 -13.16 -12.82 -4.42
CA GLY A 51 -12.67 -14.08 -3.87
C GLY A 51 -11.40 -14.64 -4.51
N PHE A 52 -10.62 -13.81 -5.22
CA PHE A 52 -9.37 -14.27 -5.87
C PHE A 52 -8.23 -14.52 -4.88
N GLY A 53 -8.30 -13.96 -3.67
CA GLY A 53 -7.25 -14.10 -2.66
C GLY A 53 -7.25 -12.97 -1.63
N ILE A 54 -6.08 -12.73 -1.05
CA ILE A 54 -5.83 -11.66 -0.07
C ILE A 54 -4.77 -10.68 -0.57
N ALA A 55 -4.67 -9.51 0.05
CA ALA A 55 -3.67 -8.50 -0.29
C ALA A 55 -3.12 -7.81 0.96
N LEU A 56 -1.86 -7.37 0.87
CA LEU A 56 -1.26 -6.46 1.83
C LEU A 56 -1.41 -5.03 1.31
N LEU A 57 -2.04 -4.15 2.08
CA LEU A 57 -2.29 -2.76 1.70
C LEU A 57 -1.98 -1.81 2.86
N PRO A 58 -1.60 -0.55 2.59
CA PRO A 58 -1.47 0.48 3.62
C PRO A 58 -2.79 0.72 4.34
N ALA A 59 -2.73 1.18 5.59
CA ALA A 59 -3.92 1.48 6.40
C ALA A 59 -4.86 2.49 5.72
N SER A 60 -4.32 3.42 4.91
CA SER A 60 -5.11 4.39 4.14
C SER A 60 -6.04 3.75 3.10
N ALA A 61 -5.78 2.52 2.66
CA ALA A 61 -6.67 1.79 1.75
C ALA A 61 -8.06 1.53 2.35
N ARG A 62 -8.20 1.56 3.69
CA ARG A 62 -9.50 1.47 4.39
C ARG A 62 -10.49 2.57 3.99
N ALA A 63 -10.02 3.65 3.38
CA ALA A 63 -10.90 4.67 2.80
C ALA A 63 -11.78 4.13 1.65
N VAL A 64 -11.38 3.03 1.01
CA VAL A 64 -12.16 2.34 -0.01
C VAL A 64 -12.94 1.20 0.64
N SER A 65 -14.27 1.33 0.71
CA SER A 65 -15.15 0.30 1.27
C SER A 65 -15.92 -0.39 0.15
N VAL A 66 -15.68 -1.70 -0.01
CA VAL A 66 -16.44 -2.58 -0.91
C VAL A 66 -17.07 -3.68 -0.07
N GLY A 67 -18.31 -4.05 -0.39
CA GLY A 67 -19.00 -5.15 0.28
C GLY A 67 -18.18 -6.44 0.21
N ASN A 68 -18.27 -7.27 1.26
CA ASN A 68 -17.55 -8.55 1.40
C ASN A 68 -16.02 -8.46 1.50
N VAL A 69 -15.47 -7.28 1.82
CA VAL A 69 -14.04 -7.12 2.16
C VAL A 69 -13.90 -6.82 3.64
N VAL A 70 -13.00 -7.55 4.30
CA VAL A 70 -12.63 -7.31 5.70
C VAL A 70 -11.18 -6.87 5.75
N TYR A 71 -10.92 -5.72 6.37
CA TYR A 71 -9.57 -5.25 6.64
C TYR A 71 -9.11 -5.76 8.00
N VAL A 72 -7.96 -6.44 8.04
CA VAL A 72 -7.38 -7.01 9.26
C VAL A 72 -6.05 -6.30 9.54
N ASP A 73 -5.87 -5.85 10.78
CA ASP A 73 -4.59 -5.25 11.22
C ASP A 73 -3.51 -6.31 11.33
N ILE A 74 -2.28 -5.94 10.97
CA ILE A 74 -1.10 -6.79 11.16
C ILE A 74 -0.52 -6.48 12.53
N ILE A 75 -0.47 -7.50 13.38
CA ILE A 75 -0.05 -7.38 14.78
C ILE A 75 1.49 -7.41 14.89
N ASP A 76 2.15 -8.07 13.94
CA ASP A 76 3.61 -8.08 13.86
C ASP A 76 4.15 -6.68 13.56
N ARG A 77 5.30 -6.35 14.14
CA ARG A 77 5.99 -5.09 13.85
C ARG A 77 6.62 -5.16 12.47
N LEU A 78 5.82 -4.88 11.45
CA LEU A 78 6.36 -4.51 10.15
C LEU A 78 6.97 -3.11 10.23
N ARG A 79 7.97 -2.81 9.39
CA ARG A 79 8.39 -1.42 9.19
C ARG A 79 7.16 -0.61 8.76
N GLU A 80 6.97 0.62 9.18
CA GLU A 80 5.82 1.38 8.66
C GLU A 80 6.06 1.76 7.19
N SER A 81 5.00 1.75 6.37
CA SER A 81 5.07 2.30 5.02
C SER A 81 5.19 3.83 5.10
N GLU A 82 6.14 4.43 4.37
CA GLU A 82 6.41 5.87 4.44
C GLU A 82 5.62 6.65 3.37
N LEU A 83 5.01 7.78 3.74
CA LEU A 83 4.46 8.74 2.80
C LEU A 83 5.44 9.91 2.62
N THR A 84 5.98 10.06 1.42
CA THR A 84 6.98 11.10 1.13
C THR A 84 6.44 12.15 0.16
N LEU A 85 6.66 13.43 0.49
CA LEU A 85 6.37 14.55 -0.40
C LEU A 85 7.62 14.95 -1.19
N VAL A 86 7.53 14.94 -2.52
CA VAL A 86 8.61 15.40 -3.41
C VAL A 86 8.26 16.76 -3.99
N CYS A 87 9.15 17.74 -3.83
CA CYS A 87 8.93 19.11 -4.30
C CYS A 87 10.12 19.58 -5.15
N HIS A 88 9.83 20.33 -6.21
CA HIS A 88 10.89 20.92 -7.03
C HIS A 88 11.59 22.05 -6.26
N ARG A 89 12.90 21.88 -5.99
CA ARG A 89 13.71 22.77 -5.12
C ARG A 89 13.66 24.27 -5.51
N ILE A 90 13.42 24.57 -6.79
CA ILE A 90 13.43 25.93 -7.33
C ILE A 90 12.04 26.59 -7.28
N ILE A 91 10.95 25.82 -7.28
CA ILE A 91 9.60 26.40 -7.30
C ILE A 91 9.30 26.94 -5.90
N ARG A 92 9.18 28.26 -5.77
CA ARG A 92 8.89 28.95 -4.51
C ARG A 92 7.63 29.78 -4.65
N SER A 93 6.49 29.11 -4.77
CA SER A 93 5.18 29.77 -4.71
C SER A 93 4.67 29.85 -3.28
N GLU A 94 3.87 30.87 -2.97
CA GLU A 94 3.18 30.96 -1.68
C GLU A 94 2.21 29.78 -1.47
N VAL A 95 1.65 29.22 -2.55
CA VAL A 95 0.84 28.00 -2.51
C VAL A 95 1.65 26.81 -1.99
N LEU A 96 2.87 26.61 -2.51
CA LEU A 96 3.75 25.52 -2.05
C LEU A 96 4.15 25.71 -0.59
N LYS A 97 4.53 26.92 -0.17
CA LYS A 97 4.88 27.21 1.23
C LYS A 97 3.71 26.92 2.19
N LYS A 98 2.51 27.36 1.82
CA LYS A 98 1.30 27.09 2.61
C LYS A 98 1.02 25.59 2.69
N PHE A 99 1.08 24.89 1.57
CA PHE A 99 0.87 23.44 1.53
C PHE A 99 1.88 22.68 2.41
N LEU A 100 3.17 23.00 2.31
CA LEU A 100 4.22 22.41 3.16
C LEU A 100 3.97 22.65 4.65
N THR A 101 3.48 23.84 5.01
CA THR A 101 3.15 24.17 6.40
C THR A 101 1.97 23.34 6.90
N THR A 102 0.95 23.13 6.06
CA THR A 102 -0.22 22.30 6.40
C THR A 102 0.15 20.83 6.61
N VAL A 103 0.98 20.27 5.72
CA VAL A 103 1.39 18.85 5.81
C VAL A 103 2.34 18.62 6.99
N ALA A 104 3.12 19.61 7.44
CA ALA A 104 4.00 19.48 8.60
C ALA A 104 3.29 19.53 9.96
N GLN A 105 1.99 19.88 10.00
CA GLN A 105 1.22 20.06 11.24
C GLN A 105 0.22 18.92 11.53
N GLY A 106 0.03 17.98 10.60
CA GLY A 106 -0.83 16.81 10.77
C GLY A 106 -0.01 15.58 11.10
#